data_AF-A0A6L6EXN2-F1
#
_entry.id   AF-A0A6L6EXN2-F1
#
_cell.length_a   1.000
_cell.length_b   1.000
_cell.length_c   1.000
_cell.angle_alpha   90.00
_cell.angle_beta   90.00
_cell.angle_gamma   90.00
#
_symmetry.space_group_name_H-M   'P 1'
#
loop_
_entity.id
_entity.type
_entity.pdbx_description
1 polymer ?
#
loop_
_entity_poly.entity_id
_entity_poly.type
_entity_poly.pdbx_seq_one_letter_code
_entity_poly.pdbx_strand_id
1 'polypeptide(L)'
;MAHNFAMLLKSYAGDFEYATRLVESFNRFNVDHVTLYAVVPESDLELFQKLSSDHVLVLSENKLASHLVDAPVHGMRAGYINQEIVKLSFWELGLASNYFCVDSDAEFIRNFYISDFMFDADTPYSVLVEDHELEVEPAYYAQYWQTRSVEIQHIADLIGWTSPVIRTCHGHTVFSAKVLKSFVEGFLKPRGWDYRDVLAESPYEFSWYNIWLQFAHPNGIQAREPWIKVFHHEGHHLEYLMRGVTITDIARGYLGIVVNSNYSRDLGVVSASASKPESLARYLSYGELVGVLTAKIKDTAARRFKR
;
A
#
# COMPACT_ATOMS: atom_id res chain seq x y z
N MET A 1 -15.42 17.65 14.96
CA MET A 1 -15.01 18.45 13.78
C MET A 1 -14.29 17.50 12.85
N ALA A 2 -14.48 17.62 11.53
CA ALA A 2 -13.73 16.81 10.56
C ALA A 2 -12.25 17.16 10.64
N HIS A 3 -11.36 16.16 10.57
CA HIS A 3 -9.93 16.38 10.52
C HIS A 3 -9.54 16.91 9.14
N ASN A 4 -8.54 17.77 9.07
CA ASN A 4 -7.99 18.14 7.77
C ASN A 4 -7.24 16.96 7.11
N PHE A 5 -6.47 16.24 7.92
CA PHE A 5 -5.73 15.05 7.52
C PHE A 5 -5.94 13.93 8.55
N ALA A 6 -6.09 12.70 8.07
CA ALA A 6 -6.15 11.49 8.88
C ALA A 6 -5.43 10.32 8.16
N MET A 7 -5.38 9.16 8.80
CA MET A 7 -5.02 7.90 8.14
C MET A 7 -6.22 6.96 8.13
N LEU A 8 -6.32 6.14 7.08
CA LEU A 8 -7.32 5.10 6.94
C LEU A 8 -6.62 3.75 6.89
N LEU A 9 -6.94 2.88 7.84
CA LEU A 9 -6.61 1.46 7.80
C LEU A 9 -7.90 0.68 7.55
N LYS A 10 -8.00 0.03 6.40
CA LYS A 10 -9.03 -0.99 6.18
C LYS A 10 -8.43 -2.36 6.51
N SER A 11 -9.07 -3.10 7.42
CA SER A 11 -8.58 -4.42 7.83
C SER A 11 -9.73 -5.41 8.11
N TYR A 12 -9.38 -6.62 8.54
CA TYR A 12 -10.28 -7.71 8.93
C TYR A 12 -9.53 -8.68 9.87
N ALA A 13 -10.23 -9.59 10.54
CA ALA A 13 -9.68 -10.46 11.57
C ALA A 13 -8.41 -11.24 11.15
N GLY A 14 -8.31 -11.64 9.88
CA GLY A 14 -7.15 -12.39 9.37
C GLY A 14 -5.85 -11.58 9.36
N ASP A 15 -5.94 -10.25 9.41
CA ASP A 15 -4.79 -9.35 9.41
C ASP A 15 -4.59 -8.65 10.76
N PHE A 16 -5.25 -9.12 11.83
CA PHE A 16 -5.22 -8.46 13.15
C PHE A 16 -3.79 -8.29 13.71
N GLU A 17 -2.92 -9.29 13.59
CA GLU A 17 -1.53 -9.22 14.06
C GLU A 17 -0.72 -8.19 13.25
N TYR A 18 -0.95 -8.11 11.93
CA TYR A 18 -0.33 -7.09 11.09
C TYR A 18 -0.81 -5.69 11.47
N ALA A 19 -2.12 -5.50 11.62
CA ALA A 19 -2.72 -4.26 12.09
C ALA A 19 -2.20 -3.85 13.48
N THR A 20 -1.97 -4.81 14.38
CA THR A 20 -1.38 -4.56 15.70
C THR A 20 0.03 -3.97 15.56
N ARG A 21 0.89 -4.60 14.76
CA ARG A 21 2.25 -4.08 14.47
C ARG A 21 2.22 -2.69 13.84
N LEU A 22 1.32 -2.47 12.87
CA LEU A 22 1.13 -1.16 12.27
C LEU A 22 0.75 -0.12 13.34
N VAL A 23 -0.26 -0.40 14.17
CA VAL A 23 -0.74 0.51 15.22
C VAL A 23 0.35 0.81 16.26
N GLU A 24 1.15 -0.18 16.64
CA GLU A 24 2.30 0.03 17.54
C GLU A 24 3.32 1.00 16.94
N SER A 25 3.72 0.78 15.68
CA SER A 25 4.66 1.66 14.98
C SER A 25 4.07 3.06 14.73
N PHE A 26 2.78 3.13 14.39
CA PHE A 26 2.04 4.38 14.24
C PHE A 26 2.07 5.19 15.54
N ASN A 27 1.66 4.60 16.67
CA ASN A 27 1.67 5.29 17.97
C ASN A 27 3.08 5.74 18.36
N ARG A 28 4.11 4.97 18.02
CA ARG A 28 5.51 5.31 18.32
C ARG A 28 6.03 6.49 17.50
N PHE A 29 5.62 6.61 16.23
CA PHE A 29 6.22 7.54 15.27
C PHE A 29 5.32 8.72 14.87
N ASN A 30 4.06 8.74 15.31
CA ASN A 30 3.09 9.79 15.05
C ASN A 30 3.36 11.03 15.94
N VAL A 31 4.11 12.00 15.42
CA VAL A 31 4.49 13.19 16.20
C VAL A 31 3.37 14.22 16.27
N ASP A 32 2.61 14.38 15.19
CA ASP A 32 1.55 15.39 15.08
C ASP A 32 0.18 14.90 15.59
N HIS A 33 0.14 13.75 16.28
CA HIS A 33 -1.10 13.19 16.83
C HIS A 33 -2.19 12.98 15.76
N VAL A 34 -1.79 12.59 14.55
CA VAL A 34 -2.70 12.25 13.45
C VAL A 34 -3.69 11.18 13.92
N THR A 35 -4.95 11.28 13.50
CA THR A 35 -5.95 10.25 13.81
C THR A 35 -5.90 9.14 12.76
N LEU A 36 -5.84 7.89 13.21
CA LEU A 36 -6.01 6.69 12.40
C LEU A 36 -7.43 6.14 12.58
N TYR A 37 -8.15 6.01 11.46
CA TYR A 37 -9.44 5.32 11.41
C TYR A 37 -9.22 3.89 10.95
N ALA A 38 -9.40 2.93 11.84
CA ALA A 38 -9.38 1.51 11.53
C ALA A 38 -10.80 1.02 11.20
N VAL A 39 -11.09 0.83 9.91
CA VAL A 39 -12.39 0.37 9.42
C VAL A 39 -12.36 -1.15 9.23
N VAL A 40 -13.27 -1.86 9.89
CA VAL A 40 -13.31 -3.34 9.92
C VAL A 40 -14.74 -3.87 9.73
N PRO A 41 -14.92 -5.14 9.34
CA PRO A 41 -16.22 -5.79 9.37
C PRO A 41 -16.87 -5.66 10.76
N GLU A 42 -18.20 -5.57 10.80
CA GLU A 42 -18.95 -5.49 12.08
C GLU A 42 -18.61 -6.65 13.01
N SER A 43 -18.43 -7.86 12.46
CA SER A 43 -18.05 -9.05 13.22
C SER A 43 -16.70 -8.94 13.91
N ASP A 44 -15.82 -8.07 13.41
CA ASP A 44 -14.44 -7.95 13.84
C ASP A 44 -14.22 -6.74 14.77
N LEU A 45 -15.27 -5.95 15.02
CA LEU A 45 -15.21 -4.75 15.88
C LEU A 45 -14.65 -5.07 17.26
N GLU A 46 -15.17 -6.09 17.94
CA GLU A 46 -14.74 -6.44 19.30
C GLU A 46 -13.24 -6.79 19.34
N LEU A 47 -12.76 -7.51 18.31
CA LEU A 47 -11.36 -7.86 18.19
C LEU A 47 -10.50 -6.60 17.99
N PHE A 48 -10.87 -5.72 17.07
CA PHE A 48 -10.10 -4.52 16.74
C PHE A 48 -10.22 -3.41 17.77
N GLN A 49 -11.28 -3.38 18.57
CA GLN A 49 -11.45 -2.37 19.64
C GLN A 49 -10.29 -2.39 20.64
N LYS A 50 -9.60 -3.52 20.76
CA LYS A 50 -8.35 -3.68 21.55
C LYS A 50 -7.21 -2.78 21.07
N LEU A 51 -7.23 -2.35 19.81
CA LEU A 51 -6.23 -1.44 19.21
C LEU A 51 -6.60 0.04 19.39
N SER A 52 -7.80 0.34 19.92
CA SER A 52 -8.26 1.71 20.07
C SER A 52 -7.42 2.48 21.10
N SER A 53 -7.13 3.74 20.79
CA SER A 53 -6.39 4.67 21.64
C SER A 53 -6.87 6.10 21.37
N ASP A 54 -6.26 7.10 22.02
CA ASP A 54 -6.57 8.53 21.80
C ASP A 54 -6.47 8.96 20.33
N HIS A 55 -5.67 8.25 19.53
CA HIS A 55 -5.42 8.56 18.12
C HIS A 55 -5.80 7.41 17.18
N VAL A 56 -6.38 6.32 17.69
CA VAL A 56 -6.83 5.17 16.90
C VAL A 56 -8.30 4.90 17.17
N LEU A 57 -9.12 5.20 16.16
CA LEU A 57 -10.57 5.06 16.21
C LEU A 57 -11.00 3.88 15.35
N VAL A 58 -11.66 2.90 15.97
CA VAL A 58 -12.18 1.71 15.29
C VAL A 58 -13.60 1.97 14.83
N LEU A 59 -13.88 1.70 13.57
CA LEU A 59 -15.18 1.93 12.92
C LEU A 59 -15.65 0.67 12.21
N SER A 60 -16.97 0.49 12.20
CA SER A 60 -17.60 -0.54 11.37
C SER A 60 -17.69 -0.08 9.92
N GLU A 61 -17.37 -0.98 8.99
CA GLU A 61 -17.63 -0.79 7.56
C GLU A 61 -19.12 -0.74 7.23
N ASN A 62 -20.02 -1.17 8.15
CA ASN A 62 -21.46 -1.04 7.97
C ASN A 62 -21.92 0.42 7.78
N LYS A 63 -21.11 1.40 8.20
CA LYS A 63 -21.36 2.82 7.90
C LYS A 63 -21.37 3.13 6.40
N LEU A 64 -20.80 2.25 5.59
CA LEU A 64 -20.70 2.31 4.13
C LEU A 64 -21.45 1.15 3.46
N ALA A 65 -22.31 0.43 4.18
CA ALA A 65 -22.97 -0.80 3.74
C ALA A 65 -23.72 -0.66 2.41
N SER A 66 -24.23 0.52 2.07
CA SER A 66 -24.93 0.79 0.81
C SER A 66 -24.08 0.54 -0.44
N HIS A 67 -22.76 0.65 -0.31
CA HIS A 67 -21.82 0.48 -1.41
C HIS A 67 -21.22 -0.94 -1.47
N LEU A 68 -21.22 -1.66 -0.35
CA LEU A 68 -20.54 -2.95 -0.22
C LEU A 68 -21.23 -4.05 -1.04
N VAL A 69 -20.44 -5.06 -1.40
CA VAL A 69 -20.90 -6.24 -2.13
C VAL A 69 -20.82 -7.50 -1.25
N ASP A 70 -21.71 -8.45 -1.52
CA ASP A 70 -21.80 -9.75 -0.83
C ASP A 70 -21.37 -10.94 -1.71
N ALA A 71 -21.15 -10.69 -3.01
CA ALA A 71 -20.72 -11.67 -4.00
C ALA A 71 -19.39 -11.25 -4.67
N PRO A 72 -18.66 -12.20 -5.28
CA PRO A 72 -17.47 -11.87 -6.06
C PRO A 72 -17.76 -10.87 -7.18
N VAL A 73 -16.84 -9.91 -7.37
CA VAL A 73 -16.87 -8.90 -8.45
C VAL A 73 -15.52 -8.92 -9.13
N HIS A 74 -15.51 -8.83 -10.46
CA HIS A 74 -14.28 -8.93 -11.28
C HIS A 74 -13.43 -10.18 -11.00
N GLY A 75 -14.06 -11.31 -10.69
CA GLY A 75 -13.37 -12.55 -10.31
C GLY A 75 -12.69 -12.51 -8.93
N MET A 76 -12.78 -11.39 -8.20
CA MET A 76 -12.22 -11.21 -6.86
C MET A 76 -13.28 -11.47 -5.79
N ARG A 77 -12.84 -11.94 -4.61
CA ARG A 77 -13.74 -12.18 -3.47
C ARG A 77 -14.37 -10.86 -3.00
N ALA A 78 -15.63 -10.90 -2.55
CA ALA A 78 -16.35 -9.75 -2.01
C ALA A 78 -15.53 -8.97 -0.96
N GLY A 79 -14.87 -9.68 -0.04
CA GLY A 79 -14.04 -9.05 0.99
C GLY A 79 -12.88 -8.23 0.44
N TYR A 80 -12.27 -8.63 -0.68
CA TYR A 80 -11.19 -7.87 -1.33
C TYR A 80 -11.76 -6.60 -1.98
N ILE A 81 -12.85 -6.73 -2.74
CA ILE A 81 -13.52 -5.60 -3.39
C ILE A 81 -14.05 -4.60 -2.35
N ASN A 82 -14.61 -5.08 -1.24
CA ASN A 82 -15.07 -4.20 -0.16
C ASN A 82 -13.93 -3.40 0.47
N GLN A 83 -12.68 -3.88 0.46
CA GLN A 83 -11.56 -3.08 0.92
C GLN A 83 -11.32 -1.86 0.03
N GLU A 84 -11.37 -2.07 -1.28
CA GLU A 84 -11.22 -1.02 -2.30
C GLU A 84 -12.40 -0.03 -2.24
N ILE A 85 -13.63 -0.52 -2.12
CA ILE A 85 -14.83 0.32 -1.96
C ILE A 85 -14.71 1.21 -0.72
N VAL A 86 -14.29 0.66 0.42
CA VAL A 86 -14.14 1.46 1.64
C VAL A 86 -13.09 2.55 1.45
N LYS A 87 -11.95 2.27 0.81
CA LYS A 87 -10.94 3.29 0.53
C LYS A 87 -11.51 4.42 -0.35
N LEU A 88 -12.28 4.11 -1.39
CA LEU A 88 -12.89 5.12 -2.27
C LEU A 88 -14.05 5.89 -1.65
N SER A 89 -14.81 5.28 -0.73
CA SER A 89 -16.04 5.84 -0.17
C SER A 89 -15.88 6.46 1.22
N PHE A 90 -14.73 6.25 1.89
CA PHE A 90 -14.49 6.75 3.26
C PHE A 90 -14.72 8.26 3.43
N TRP A 91 -14.44 9.07 2.40
CA TRP A 91 -14.68 10.51 2.42
C TRP A 91 -16.15 10.89 2.69
N GLU A 92 -17.11 10.03 2.33
CA GLU A 92 -18.54 10.28 2.54
C GLU A 92 -18.94 10.29 4.02
N LEU A 93 -18.10 9.72 4.89
CA LEU A 93 -18.30 9.79 6.34
C LEU A 93 -18.06 11.19 6.92
N GLY A 94 -17.41 12.10 6.16
CA GLY A 94 -17.12 13.46 6.60
C GLY A 94 -16.16 13.54 7.78
N LEU A 95 -15.34 12.50 7.98
CA LEU A 95 -14.41 12.39 9.10
C LEU A 95 -13.08 13.11 8.83
N ALA A 96 -12.64 13.13 7.56
CA ALA A 96 -11.42 13.82 7.16
C ALA A 96 -11.53 14.40 5.73
N SER A 97 -10.90 15.56 5.51
CA SER A 97 -10.81 16.17 4.17
C SER A 97 -9.79 15.45 3.27
N ASN A 98 -8.73 14.92 3.87
CA ASN A 98 -7.70 14.13 3.20
C ASN A 98 -7.31 12.95 4.11
N TYR A 99 -7.03 11.79 3.55
CA TYR A 99 -6.63 10.63 4.32
C TYR A 99 -5.60 9.75 3.60
N PHE A 100 -4.56 9.38 4.32
CA PHE A 100 -3.56 8.43 3.83
C PHE A 100 -4.08 7.00 4.00
N CYS A 101 -4.28 6.29 2.90
CA CYS A 101 -4.65 4.88 2.92
C CYS A 101 -3.42 4.03 3.27
N VAL A 102 -3.42 3.42 4.45
CA VAL A 102 -2.34 2.56 4.93
C VAL A 102 -2.85 1.12 5.05
N ASP A 103 -2.12 0.19 4.46
CA ASP A 103 -2.47 -1.24 4.54
C ASP A 103 -1.90 -1.85 5.84
N SER A 104 -2.53 -2.90 6.35
CA SER A 104 -2.22 -3.52 7.64
C SER A 104 -0.79 -4.04 7.74
N ASP A 105 -0.17 -4.41 6.62
CA ASP A 105 1.18 -4.97 6.58
C ASP A 105 2.29 -3.91 6.55
N ALA A 106 1.94 -2.62 6.56
CA ALA A 106 2.89 -1.54 6.74
C ALA A 106 3.44 -1.45 8.17
N GLU A 107 4.66 -0.94 8.29
CA GLU A 107 5.30 -0.60 9.56
C GLU A 107 6.02 0.75 9.41
N PHE A 108 5.69 1.73 10.25
CA PHE A 108 6.43 2.98 10.30
C PHE A 108 7.80 2.76 10.94
N ILE A 109 8.84 3.37 10.37
CA ILE A 109 10.24 3.15 10.79
C ILE A 109 10.94 4.43 11.26
N ARG A 110 10.26 5.57 11.16
CA ARG A 110 10.71 6.86 11.69
C ARG A 110 9.54 7.79 11.95
N ASN A 111 9.80 8.84 12.73
CA ASN A 111 8.85 9.91 12.97
C ASN A 111 8.29 10.45 11.65
N PHE A 112 6.97 10.67 11.64
CA PHE A 112 6.26 11.33 10.55
C PHE A 112 5.45 12.51 11.07
N TYR A 113 5.16 13.42 10.17
CA TYR A 113 4.43 14.66 10.39
C TYR A 113 3.35 14.82 9.32
N ILE A 114 2.34 15.65 9.59
CA ILE A 114 1.32 15.99 8.59
C ILE A 114 1.97 16.60 7.34
N SER A 115 3.05 17.37 7.50
CA SER A 115 3.80 17.97 6.39
C SER A 115 4.52 16.95 5.48
N ASP A 116 4.65 15.70 5.90
CA ASP A 116 5.12 14.65 4.99
C ASP A 116 4.06 14.33 3.92
N PHE A 117 2.77 14.43 4.27
CA PHE A 117 1.62 14.04 3.45
C PHE A 117 0.92 15.22 2.78
N MET A 118 0.94 16.38 3.42
CA MET A 118 0.25 17.61 2.99
C MET A 118 1.27 18.65 2.50
N PHE A 119 1.08 19.18 1.29
CA PHE A 119 1.88 20.27 0.74
C PHE A 119 1.56 21.61 1.43
N ASP A 120 0.27 21.86 1.64
CA ASP A 120 -0.26 22.99 2.39
C ASP A 120 -1.49 22.56 3.20
N ALA A 121 -2.26 23.52 3.71
CA ALA A 121 -3.44 23.24 4.53
C ALA A 121 -4.54 22.47 3.79
N ASP A 122 -4.64 22.55 2.46
CA ASP A 122 -5.76 21.99 1.71
C ASP A 122 -5.32 20.92 0.69
N THR A 123 -4.05 20.95 0.30
CA THR A 123 -3.51 20.18 -0.83
C THR A 123 -2.62 19.05 -0.35
N PRO A 124 -3.00 17.78 -0.56
CA PRO A 124 -2.11 16.65 -0.30
C PRO A 124 -1.04 16.51 -1.39
N TYR A 125 0.11 15.96 -1.03
CA TYR A 125 1.01 15.39 -2.02
C TYR A 125 0.39 14.15 -2.68
N SER A 126 0.78 13.87 -3.91
CA SER A 126 0.28 12.74 -4.69
C SER A 126 1.43 11.87 -5.18
N VAL A 127 1.32 10.57 -4.99
CA VAL A 127 2.26 9.59 -5.56
C VAL A 127 1.75 9.22 -6.95
N LEU A 128 2.53 9.59 -7.97
CA LEU A 128 2.24 9.33 -9.38
C LEU A 128 3.48 8.70 -10.02
N VAL A 129 3.47 7.38 -10.14
CA VAL A 129 4.57 6.56 -10.66
C VAL A 129 4.11 5.73 -11.85
N GLU A 130 5.06 5.31 -12.69
CA GLU A 130 4.82 4.45 -13.85
C GLU A 130 5.07 2.97 -13.54
N ASP A 131 5.54 2.66 -12.32
CA ASP A 131 5.80 1.30 -11.85
C ASP A 131 6.84 0.50 -12.65
N HIS A 132 7.77 1.18 -13.34
CA HIS A 132 8.85 0.57 -14.14
C HIS A 132 9.63 -0.53 -13.41
N GLU A 133 9.89 -0.38 -12.11
CA GLU A 133 10.56 -1.40 -11.29
C GLU A 133 9.80 -2.74 -11.26
N LEU A 134 8.46 -2.70 -11.33
CA LEU A 134 7.61 -3.90 -11.32
C LEU A 134 7.44 -4.50 -12.70
N GLU A 135 7.57 -3.69 -13.75
CA GLU A 135 7.62 -4.16 -15.13
C GLU A 135 8.91 -4.94 -15.42
N VAL A 136 10.05 -4.51 -14.86
CA VAL A 136 11.33 -5.20 -15.11
C VAL A 136 11.53 -6.46 -14.25
N GLU A 137 10.78 -6.61 -13.15
CA GLU A 137 10.90 -7.77 -12.27
C GLU A 137 10.19 -8.99 -12.87
N PRO A 138 10.91 -10.06 -13.26
CA PRO A 138 10.33 -11.13 -14.07
C PRO A 138 9.16 -11.88 -13.43
N ALA A 139 9.18 -12.11 -12.11
CA ALA A 139 8.13 -12.87 -11.44
C ALA A 139 6.83 -12.04 -11.35
N TYR A 140 6.95 -10.78 -10.93
CA TYR A 140 5.84 -9.83 -10.89
C TYR A 140 5.32 -9.55 -12.29
N TYR A 141 6.21 -9.43 -13.28
CA TYR A 141 5.82 -9.22 -14.67
C TYR A 141 4.88 -10.33 -15.15
N ALA A 142 5.32 -11.58 -14.99
CA ALA A 142 4.59 -12.75 -15.45
C ALA A 142 3.29 -13.00 -14.65
N GLN A 143 3.29 -12.69 -13.35
CA GLN A 143 2.16 -13.02 -12.48
C GLN A 143 1.09 -11.92 -12.40
N TYR A 144 1.50 -10.64 -12.43
CA TYR A 144 0.61 -9.52 -12.11
C TYR A 144 0.65 -8.39 -13.13
N TRP A 145 1.83 -8.00 -13.63
CA TRP A 145 1.99 -6.79 -14.45
C TRP A 145 1.15 -6.83 -15.73
N GLN A 146 1.18 -7.94 -16.48
CA GLN A 146 0.49 -8.06 -17.76
C GLN A 146 -1.01 -7.78 -17.65
N THR A 147 -1.66 -8.30 -16.61
CA THR A 147 -3.07 -8.01 -16.34
C THR A 147 -3.23 -6.59 -15.83
N ARG A 148 -2.40 -6.18 -14.87
CA ARG A 148 -2.49 -4.85 -14.25
C ARG A 148 -2.34 -3.71 -15.26
N SER A 149 -1.43 -3.81 -16.22
CA SER A 149 -1.22 -2.76 -17.22
C SER A 149 -2.44 -2.60 -18.13
N VAL A 150 -3.09 -3.70 -18.51
CA VAL A 150 -4.33 -3.68 -19.31
C VAL A 150 -5.48 -3.04 -18.53
N GLU A 151 -5.62 -3.40 -17.25
CA GLU A 151 -6.63 -2.87 -16.34
C GLU A 151 -6.46 -1.36 -16.10
N ILE A 152 -5.23 -0.90 -15.90
CA ILE A 152 -4.92 0.53 -15.75
C ILE A 152 -5.22 1.30 -17.04
N GLN A 153 -4.88 0.73 -18.19
CA GLN A 153 -5.23 1.34 -19.48
C GLN A 153 -6.74 1.40 -19.67
N HIS A 154 -7.47 0.34 -19.30
CA HIS A 154 -8.93 0.30 -19.35
C HIS A 154 -9.57 1.41 -18.51
N ILE A 155 -9.06 1.66 -17.30
CA ILE A 155 -9.49 2.79 -16.46
C ILE A 155 -9.28 4.13 -17.19
N ALA A 156 -8.11 4.35 -17.79
CA ALA A 156 -7.82 5.57 -18.53
C ALA A 156 -8.75 5.76 -19.72
N ASP A 157 -9.01 4.68 -20.47
CA ASP A 157 -9.91 4.68 -21.63
C ASP A 157 -11.36 5.00 -21.22
N LEU A 158 -11.84 4.40 -20.12
CA LEU A 158 -13.19 4.67 -19.58
C LEU A 158 -13.37 6.12 -19.12
N ILE A 159 -12.34 6.69 -18.50
CA ILE A 159 -12.31 8.11 -18.10
C ILE A 159 -12.20 9.03 -19.33
N GLY A 160 -11.64 8.53 -20.44
CA GLY A 160 -11.31 9.32 -21.62
C GLY A 160 -10.00 10.09 -21.47
N TRP A 161 -9.09 9.60 -20.62
CA TRP A 161 -7.79 10.20 -20.38
C TRP A 161 -6.76 9.73 -21.42
N THR A 162 -6.41 10.60 -22.37
CA THR A 162 -5.44 10.31 -23.42
C THR A 162 -4.07 10.90 -23.08
N SER A 163 -3.30 10.17 -22.30
CA SER A 163 -1.89 10.52 -22.00
C SER A 163 -0.95 9.48 -22.59
N PRO A 164 0.20 9.89 -23.17
CA PRO A 164 1.24 8.94 -23.55
C PRO A 164 1.92 8.27 -22.34
N VAL A 165 1.71 8.81 -21.13
CA VAL A 165 2.25 8.27 -19.88
C VAL A 165 1.12 8.14 -18.87
N ILE A 166 0.81 6.91 -18.47
CA ILE A 166 -0.16 6.64 -17.41
C ILE A 166 0.59 6.47 -16.10
N ARG A 167 0.24 7.29 -15.11
CA ARG A 167 0.81 7.22 -13.77
C ARG A 167 -0.25 6.77 -12.77
N THR A 168 0.15 5.92 -11.85
CA THR A 168 -0.68 5.37 -10.77
C THR A 168 0.17 5.27 -9.48
N CYS A 169 -0.25 4.45 -8.51
CA CYS A 169 0.59 4.00 -7.41
C CYS A 169 0.19 2.59 -6.95
N HIS A 170 1.08 1.95 -6.18
CA HIS A 170 0.86 0.66 -5.53
C HIS A 170 0.52 0.82 -4.05
N GLY A 171 -0.61 1.46 -3.80
CA GLY A 171 -1.10 1.75 -2.45
C GLY A 171 -0.38 2.89 -1.76
N HIS A 172 -0.67 3.05 -0.47
CA HIS A 172 0.03 4.00 0.40
C HIS A 172 0.09 5.42 -0.18
N THR A 173 -1.07 5.97 -0.53
CA THR A 173 -1.22 7.34 -1.01
C THR A 173 -2.31 8.08 -0.26
N VAL A 174 -2.32 9.41 -0.40
CA VAL A 174 -3.34 10.27 0.20
C VAL A 174 -4.51 10.43 -0.76
N PHE A 175 -5.70 10.07 -0.30
CA PHE A 175 -6.96 10.37 -0.95
C PHE A 175 -7.51 11.69 -0.44
N SER A 176 -7.95 12.54 -1.38
CA SER A 176 -8.62 13.81 -1.10
C SER A 176 -10.12 13.67 -1.30
N ALA A 177 -10.89 14.06 -0.30
CA ALA A 177 -12.35 14.10 -0.37
C ALA A 177 -12.82 15.00 -1.52
N LYS A 178 -12.09 16.07 -1.84
CA LYS A 178 -12.43 16.96 -2.97
C LYS A 178 -12.26 16.25 -4.32
N VAL A 179 -11.21 15.44 -4.48
CA VAL A 179 -10.98 14.64 -5.70
C VAL A 179 -12.05 13.55 -5.82
N LEU A 180 -12.33 12.82 -4.74
CA LEU A 180 -13.34 11.76 -4.74
C LEU A 180 -14.76 12.31 -4.94
N LYS A 181 -15.10 13.44 -4.34
CA LYS A 181 -16.37 14.12 -4.62
C LYS A 181 -16.49 14.50 -6.09
N SER A 182 -15.43 15.05 -6.68
CA SER A 182 -15.37 15.35 -8.11
C SER A 182 -15.52 14.08 -8.97
N PHE A 183 -14.92 12.97 -8.56
CA PHE A 183 -15.06 11.66 -9.22
C PHE A 183 -16.50 11.18 -9.19
N VAL A 184 -17.14 11.22 -8.02
CA VAL A 184 -18.53 10.80 -7.87
C VAL A 184 -19.48 11.69 -8.69
N GLU A 185 -19.32 13.01 -8.62
CA GLU A 185 -20.20 13.96 -9.31
C GLU A 185 -19.97 14.01 -10.82
N GLY A 186 -18.72 13.89 -11.27
CA GLY A 186 -18.33 14.04 -12.68
C GLY A 186 -18.26 12.73 -13.46
N PHE A 187 -18.05 11.58 -12.80
CA PHE A 187 -17.88 10.29 -13.45
C PHE A 187 -19.00 9.30 -13.13
N LEU A 188 -19.27 9.05 -11.84
CA LEU A 188 -20.19 7.99 -11.39
C LEU A 188 -21.65 8.38 -11.61
N LYS A 189 -22.09 9.49 -11.01
CA LYS A 189 -23.49 9.93 -11.05
C LYS A 189 -24.03 10.09 -12.47
N PRO A 190 -23.31 10.69 -13.44
CA PRO A 190 -23.80 10.79 -14.83
C PRO A 190 -24.03 9.44 -15.52
N ARG A 191 -23.35 8.37 -15.06
CA ARG A 191 -23.50 7.01 -15.57
C ARG A 191 -24.52 6.17 -14.78
N GLY A 192 -25.06 6.71 -13.69
CA GLY A 192 -25.85 5.94 -12.73
C GLY A 192 -25.03 4.85 -12.03
N TRP A 193 -23.72 5.04 -11.93
CA TRP A 193 -22.79 4.10 -11.31
C TRP A 193 -22.57 4.41 -9.83
N ASP A 194 -22.15 3.39 -9.10
CA ASP A 194 -21.62 3.43 -7.74
C ASP A 194 -20.19 2.83 -7.70
N TYR A 195 -19.53 2.85 -6.53
CA TYR A 195 -18.15 2.35 -6.37
C TYR A 195 -17.98 0.90 -6.81
N ARG A 196 -18.98 0.04 -6.57
CA ARG A 196 -18.94 -1.37 -7.02
C ARG A 196 -18.90 -1.50 -8.54
N ASP A 197 -19.49 -0.57 -9.29
CA ASP A 197 -19.55 -0.63 -10.74
C ASP A 197 -18.18 -0.27 -11.34
N VAL A 198 -17.48 0.71 -10.76
CA VAL A 198 -16.10 1.01 -11.19
C VAL A 198 -15.14 -0.13 -10.86
N LEU A 199 -15.32 -0.83 -9.74
CA LEU A 199 -14.50 -2.01 -9.41
C LEU A 199 -14.90 -3.28 -10.17
N ALA A 200 -16.11 -3.31 -10.74
CA ALA A 200 -16.50 -4.35 -11.70
C ALA A 200 -15.85 -4.16 -13.07
N GLU A 201 -15.45 -2.93 -13.41
CA GLU A 201 -14.66 -2.62 -14.61
C GLU A 201 -13.16 -2.84 -14.37
N SER A 202 -12.65 -2.42 -13.21
CA SER A 202 -11.25 -2.66 -12.83
C SER A 202 -11.03 -2.54 -11.32
N PRO A 203 -10.48 -3.56 -10.63
CA PRO A 203 -10.36 -3.62 -9.18
C PRO A 203 -9.07 -2.94 -8.70
N TYR A 204 -8.89 -1.66 -9.03
CA TYR A 204 -7.72 -0.89 -8.63
C TYR A 204 -8.13 0.52 -8.19
N GLU A 205 -8.50 0.64 -6.92
CA GLU A 205 -8.94 1.88 -6.29
C GLU A 205 -7.94 3.02 -6.41
N PHE A 206 -6.65 2.72 -6.24
CA PHE A 206 -5.58 3.70 -6.35
C PHE A 206 -5.42 4.22 -7.78
N SER A 207 -5.59 3.35 -8.78
CA SER A 207 -5.54 3.72 -10.20
C SER A 207 -6.74 4.57 -10.59
N TRP A 208 -7.95 4.20 -10.15
CA TRP A 208 -9.16 5.02 -10.35
C TRP A 208 -8.96 6.43 -9.79
N TYR A 209 -8.49 6.55 -8.55
CA TYR A 209 -8.24 7.84 -7.91
C TYR A 209 -7.17 8.65 -8.66
N ASN A 210 -6.00 8.06 -8.94
CA ASN A 210 -4.87 8.77 -9.54
C ASN A 210 -5.12 9.19 -10.99
N ILE A 211 -5.80 8.36 -11.79
CA ILE A 211 -6.15 8.71 -13.16
C ILE A 211 -7.20 9.82 -13.14
N TRP A 212 -8.21 9.74 -12.26
CA TRP A 212 -9.18 10.82 -12.13
C TRP A 212 -8.54 12.13 -11.67
N LEU A 213 -7.61 12.08 -10.70
CA LEU A 213 -6.84 13.24 -10.26
C LEU A 213 -6.08 13.90 -11.41
N GLN A 214 -5.46 13.10 -12.29
CA GLN A 214 -4.75 13.57 -13.48
C GLN A 214 -5.70 14.05 -14.58
N PHE A 215 -6.92 13.56 -14.66
CA PHE A 215 -7.90 14.02 -15.63
C PHE A 215 -8.56 15.34 -15.20
N ALA A 216 -9.07 15.40 -13.97
CA ALA A 216 -9.92 16.50 -13.49
C ALA A 216 -9.14 17.62 -12.78
N HIS A 217 -7.96 17.33 -12.24
CA HIS A 217 -7.06 18.30 -11.57
C HIS A 217 -7.72 19.30 -10.59
N PRO A 218 -8.66 18.90 -9.71
CA PRO A 218 -9.47 19.87 -8.97
C PRO A 218 -8.70 20.73 -7.94
N ASN A 219 -7.45 20.38 -7.62
CA ASN A 219 -6.56 21.06 -6.66
C ASN A 219 -5.14 21.32 -7.20
N GLY A 220 -4.89 21.09 -8.50
CA GLY A 220 -3.53 20.89 -8.98
C GLY A 220 -2.91 19.59 -8.46
N ILE A 221 -1.66 19.32 -8.84
CA ILE A 221 -0.93 18.09 -8.45
C ILE A 221 0.42 18.49 -7.87
N GLN A 222 0.67 18.07 -6.63
CA GLN A 222 1.97 18.18 -5.97
C GLN A 222 2.59 16.78 -5.90
N ALA A 223 3.36 16.41 -6.92
CA ALA A 223 3.93 15.08 -7.01
C ALA A 223 5.02 14.83 -5.97
N ARG A 224 5.09 13.60 -5.44
CA ARG A 224 6.15 13.13 -4.52
C ARG A 224 6.46 11.65 -4.74
N GLU A 225 7.66 11.23 -4.35
CA GLU A 225 8.01 9.81 -4.29
C GLU A 225 7.17 9.06 -3.24
N PRO A 226 7.02 7.72 -3.36
CA PRO A 226 6.30 6.91 -2.38
C PRO A 226 6.86 7.03 -0.95
N TRP A 227 5.99 7.18 0.04
CA TRP A 227 6.39 7.23 1.45
C TRP A 227 6.79 5.88 2.03
N ILE A 228 6.22 4.81 1.49
CA ILE A 228 6.39 3.45 2.01
C ILE A 228 7.24 2.66 1.04
N LYS A 229 8.36 2.10 1.53
CA LYS A 229 9.15 1.17 0.73
C LYS A 229 8.47 -0.19 0.74
N VAL A 230 7.86 -0.54 -0.39
CA VAL A 230 7.23 -1.84 -0.57
C VAL A 230 8.25 -2.83 -1.15
N PHE A 231 8.41 -3.97 -0.47
CA PHE A 231 9.14 -5.12 -0.98
C PHE A 231 8.15 -6.09 -1.62
N HIS A 232 7.92 -5.92 -2.93
CA HIS A 232 6.94 -6.69 -3.70
C HIS A 232 7.32 -8.16 -3.90
N HIS A 233 8.61 -8.49 -3.84
CA HIS A 233 9.10 -9.86 -3.91
C HIS A 233 10.30 -10.06 -2.99
N GLU A 234 10.59 -11.32 -2.70
CA GLU A 234 11.64 -11.73 -1.76
C GLU A 234 13.03 -11.23 -2.16
N GLY A 235 13.31 -11.17 -3.46
CA GLY A 235 14.59 -10.74 -4.02
C GLY A 235 14.86 -9.25 -3.77
N HIS A 236 13.85 -8.37 -3.81
CA HIS A 236 14.02 -6.96 -3.43
C HIS A 236 14.50 -6.82 -1.98
N HIS A 237 13.92 -7.61 -1.07
CA HIS A 237 14.32 -7.59 0.34
C HIS A 237 15.73 -8.19 0.51
N LEU A 238 16.00 -9.29 -0.20
CA LEU A 238 17.31 -9.95 -0.20
C LEU A 238 18.42 -9.03 -0.73
N GLU A 239 18.15 -8.23 -1.76
CA GLU A 239 19.11 -7.28 -2.31
C GLU A 239 19.54 -6.25 -1.26
N TYR A 240 18.58 -5.71 -0.50
CA TYR A 240 18.85 -4.76 0.58
C TYR A 240 19.72 -5.40 1.66
N LEU A 241 19.38 -6.63 2.08
CA LEU A 241 20.17 -7.41 3.02
C LEU A 241 21.58 -7.71 2.48
N MET A 242 21.70 -8.03 1.19
CA MET A 242 22.98 -8.30 0.52
C MET A 242 23.86 -7.06 0.45
N ARG A 243 23.28 -5.89 0.23
CA ARG A 243 23.97 -4.59 0.24
C ARG A 243 24.28 -4.09 1.65
N GLY A 244 23.72 -4.72 2.68
CA GLY A 244 23.87 -4.29 4.08
C GLY A 244 23.08 -3.02 4.40
N VAL A 245 22.02 -2.74 3.65
CA VAL A 245 21.12 -1.61 3.90
C VAL A 245 20.30 -1.92 5.16
N THR A 246 20.39 -1.06 6.16
CA THR A 246 19.67 -1.19 7.44
C THR A 246 18.34 -0.45 7.42
N ILE A 247 17.45 -0.71 8.39
CA ILE A 247 16.25 0.14 8.58
C ILE A 247 16.62 1.60 8.71
N THR A 248 17.70 1.92 9.43
CA THR A 248 18.16 3.31 9.59
C THR A 248 18.54 3.95 8.26
N ASP A 249 19.08 3.17 7.32
CA ASP A 249 19.35 3.66 5.97
C ASP A 249 18.07 3.89 5.16
N ILE A 250 17.10 2.98 5.26
CA ILE A 250 15.78 3.09 4.60
C ILE A 250 15.02 4.30 5.15
N ALA A 251 15.06 4.52 6.46
CA ALA A 251 14.40 5.62 7.15
C ALA A 251 14.89 7.00 6.67
N ARG A 252 16.05 7.11 6.02
CA ARG A 252 16.47 8.38 5.41
C ARG A 252 15.57 8.82 4.24
N GLY A 253 14.98 7.86 3.52
CA GLY A 253 14.12 8.14 2.36
C GLY A 253 12.63 7.89 2.62
N TYR A 254 12.31 6.85 3.39
CA TYR A 254 10.93 6.37 3.57
C TYR A 254 10.43 6.58 5.00
N LEU A 255 9.10 6.70 5.16
CA LEU A 255 8.42 6.76 6.46
C LEU A 255 8.15 5.38 7.03
N GLY A 256 7.93 4.41 6.16
CA GLY A 256 7.59 3.05 6.54
C GLY A 256 8.03 2.03 5.50
N ILE A 257 7.86 0.77 5.85
CA ILE A 257 8.14 -0.38 4.98
C ILE A 257 6.92 -1.28 4.92
N VAL A 258 6.77 -1.97 3.79
CA VAL A 258 5.87 -3.12 3.66
C VAL A 258 6.73 -4.29 3.24
N VAL A 259 6.79 -5.31 4.09
CA VAL A 259 7.31 -6.62 3.72
C VAL A 259 6.09 -7.49 3.41
N ASN A 260 5.79 -7.64 2.12
CA ASN A 260 4.51 -8.18 1.65
C ASN A 260 4.12 -9.48 2.37
N SER A 261 2.88 -9.51 2.86
CA SER A 261 2.35 -10.59 3.68
C SER A 261 2.35 -11.97 2.98
N ASN A 262 2.23 -12.02 1.65
CA ASN A 262 2.28 -13.29 0.88
C ASN A 262 3.64 -14.00 1.00
N TYR A 263 4.71 -13.27 1.31
CA TYR A 263 6.05 -13.80 1.50
C TYR A 263 6.43 -13.93 2.99
N SER A 264 5.97 -12.99 3.84
CA SER A 264 6.28 -13.04 5.28
C SER A 264 5.59 -14.16 6.04
N ARG A 265 4.46 -14.69 5.54
CA ARG A 265 3.67 -15.74 6.20
C ARG A 265 4.43 -17.06 6.39
N ASP A 266 5.37 -17.38 5.50
CA ASP A 266 6.19 -18.59 5.61
C ASP A 266 7.46 -18.42 6.45
N LEU A 267 7.85 -17.19 6.78
CA LEU A 267 9.17 -16.87 7.34
C LEU A 267 9.15 -16.19 8.71
N GLY A 268 7.94 -15.98 9.25
CA GLY A 268 7.70 -15.21 10.45
C GLY A 268 8.06 -13.74 10.26
N VAL A 269 7.70 -12.89 11.23
CA VAL A 269 8.08 -11.47 11.22
C VAL A 269 9.59 -11.37 11.03
N VAL A 270 10.01 -10.86 9.87
CA VAL A 270 11.42 -10.69 9.56
C VAL A 270 11.90 -9.50 10.37
N SER A 271 12.52 -9.80 11.52
CA SER A 271 13.19 -8.79 12.32
C SER A 271 14.29 -8.15 11.48
N ALA A 272 14.18 -6.85 11.25
CA ALA A 272 15.15 -6.14 10.43
C ALA A 272 16.52 -5.92 11.09
N SER A 273 16.70 -6.45 12.30
CA SER A 273 18.00 -6.53 12.98
C SER A 273 18.69 -7.89 12.81
N ALA A 274 18.12 -8.84 12.06
CA ALA A 274 18.74 -10.13 11.80
C ALA A 274 20.05 -9.95 11.00
N SER A 275 21.07 -10.75 11.35
CA SER A 275 22.34 -10.70 10.64
C SER A 275 22.19 -11.22 9.20
N LYS A 276 23.02 -10.73 8.28
CA LYS A 276 22.99 -11.12 6.86
C LYS A 276 22.97 -12.64 6.63
N PRO A 277 23.75 -13.47 7.36
CA PRO A 277 23.65 -14.93 7.25
C PRO A 277 22.33 -15.51 7.79
N GLU A 278 21.80 -14.99 8.90
CA GLU A 278 20.52 -15.43 9.47
C GLU A 278 19.35 -15.11 8.55
N SER A 279 19.40 -13.94 7.89
CA SER A 279 18.40 -13.59 6.89
C SER A 279 18.54 -14.47 5.65
N LEU A 280 19.75 -14.60 5.07
CA LEU A 280 20.00 -15.45 3.88
C LEU A 280 19.62 -16.92 4.09
N ALA A 281 19.84 -17.47 5.29
CA ALA A 281 19.49 -18.85 5.62
C ALA A 281 17.97 -19.14 5.52
N ARG A 282 17.13 -18.09 5.61
CA ARG A 282 15.67 -18.21 5.43
C ARG A 282 15.26 -18.32 3.96
N TYR A 283 16.11 -17.87 3.02
CA TYR A 283 15.81 -17.86 1.58
C TYR A 283 16.48 -19.02 0.83
N LEU A 284 17.56 -19.58 1.36
CA LEU A 284 18.36 -20.59 0.66
C LEU A 284 17.98 -22.00 1.11
N SER A 285 17.65 -22.86 0.16
CA SER A 285 17.54 -24.30 0.42
C SER A 285 18.90 -24.89 0.83
N TYR A 286 18.88 -26.05 1.49
CA TYR A 286 20.11 -26.77 1.83
C TYR A 286 20.97 -27.10 0.60
N GLY A 287 20.35 -27.38 -0.55
CA GLY A 287 21.05 -27.63 -1.81
C GLY A 287 21.81 -26.38 -2.30
N GLU A 288 21.17 -25.22 -2.23
CA GLU A 288 21.78 -23.95 -2.60
C GLU A 288 22.91 -23.56 -1.64
N LEU A 289 22.75 -23.79 -0.34
CA LEU A 289 23.81 -23.55 0.65
C LEU A 289 25.07 -24.38 0.36
N VAL A 290 24.90 -25.67 0.04
CA VAL A 290 26.02 -26.55 -0.37
C VAL A 290 26.63 -26.06 -1.69
N GLY A 291 25.79 -25.64 -2.64
CA GLY A 291 26.24 -25.04 -3.90
C GLY A 291 27.10 -23.79 -3.70
N VAL A 292 26.64 -22.85 -2.87
CA VAL A 292 27.35 -21.61 -2.51
C VAL A 292 28.67 -21.93 -1.81
N LEU A 293 28.68 -22.87 -0.87
CA LEU A 293 29.90 -23.29 -0.19
C LEU A 293 30.92 -23.89 -1.19
N THR A 294 30.45 -24.76 -2.08
CA THR A 294 31.30 -25.39 -3.12
C THR A 294 31.88 -24.33 -4.06
N ALA A 295 31.06 -23.38 -4.52
CA ALA A 295 31.50 -22.27 -5.36
C ALA A 295 32.52 -21.38 -4.65
N LYS A 296 32.29 -21.08 -3.36
CA LYS A 296 33.21 -20.29 -2.52
C LYS A 296 34.57 -20.97 -2.36
N ILE A 297 34.59 -22.27 -2.12
CA ILE A 297 35.82 -23.07 -2.00
C ILE A 297 36.58 -23.02 -3.33
N LYS A 298 35.90 -23.29 -4.46
CA LYS A 298 36.50 -23.24 -5.80
C LYS A 298 37.09 -21.88 -6.13
N ASP A 299 36.35 -20.80 -5.88
CA ASP A 299 36.81 -19.43 -6.11
C ASP A 299 38.01 -19.06 -5.22
N THR A 300 37.97 -19.43 -3.93
CA THR A 300 39.08 -19.17 -3.00
C THR A 300 40.35 -19.92 -3.41
N ALA A 301 40.22 -21.18 -3.85
CA ALA A 301 41.32 -21.96 -4.38
C ALA A 301 41.86 -21.32 -5.67
N ALA A 302 41.00 -20.99 -6.63
CA ALA A 302 41.40 -20.34 -7.89
C ALA A 302 42.16 -19.02 -7.65
N ARG A 303 41.74 -18.21 -6.67
CA ARG A 303 42.42 -16.96 -6.31
C ARG A 303 43.76 -17.17 -5.59
N ARG A 304 43.93 -18.26 -4.84
CA ARG A 304 45.20 -18.62 -4.19
C ARG A 304 46.23 -19.23 -5.14
N PHE A 305 45.79 -19.99 -6.14
CA PHE A 305 46.68 -20.68 -7.09
C PHE A 305 46.95 -19.90 -8.39
N LYS A 306 46.30 -18.74 -8.60
CA LYS A 306 46.63 -17.77 -9.67
C LYS A 306 47.55 -16.62 -9.21
N ARG A 307 48.08 -16.67 -7.98
CA ARG A 307 49.11 -15.75 -7.48
C ARG A 307 50.47 -16.41 -7.48
#